data_AF-A0A1G1I9N7-F1
#
_entry.id   AF-A0A1G1I9N7-F1
#
_cell.length_a   1.000
_cell.length_b   1.000
_cell.length_c   1.000
_cell.angle_alpha   90.00
_cell.angle_beta   90.00
_cell.angle_gamma   90.00
#
_symmetry.space_group_name_H-M   'P 1'
#
loop_
_entity.id
_entity.type
_entity.pdbx_description
1 polymer ?
#
loop_
_entity_poly.entity_id
_entity_poly.type
_entity_poly.pdbx_seq_one_letter_code
_entity_poly.pdbx_strand_id
1 'polypeptide(L)'
;MLNDAQRTSLGIVMRMLEEKMRAIEARLAQPEERALTFEVRNDLTPAMVQVLREKIDEVYVLIRALRDRLALPPTVKSASRDALTGLMPLWVVLQESTSERLRRYGEVDPSLAHVLDPNIDALARLMVEMDDAARSDAQVMSANGVKKGPA
;
A
#
# COMPACT_ATOMS: atom_id res chain seq x y z
N MET A 1 22.93 23.10 10.17
CA MET A 1 22.09 22.29 9.24
C MET A 1 20.98 21.61 10.04
N LEU A 2 19.94 21.10 9.36
CA LEU A 2 18.63 20.69 9.92
C LEU A 2 18.68 20.06 11.34
N ASN A 3 17.72 20.44 12.18
CA ASN A 3 17.46 19.75 13.45
C ASN A 3 16.81 18.38 13.23
N ASP A 4 16.68 17.57 14.28
CA ASP A 4 16.19 16.19 14.17
C ASP A 4 14.74 16.08 13.69
N ALA A 5 13.87 17.00 14.11
CA ALA A 5 12.49 17.06 13.66
C ALA A 5 12.41 17.39 12.16
N GLN A 6 13.21 18.36 11.69
CA GLN A 6 13.30 18.76 10.29
C GLN A 6 13.89 17.63 9.43
N ARG A 7 14.93 16.96 9.90
CA ARG A 7 15.56 15.81 9.24
C ARG A 7 14.57 14.65 9.09
N THR A 8 13.83 14.34 10.16
CA THR A 8 12.79 13.32 10.16
C THR A 8 11.67 13.67 9.18
N SER A 9 11.14 14.88 9.27
CA SER A 9 10.09 15.36 8.38
C SER A 9 10.50 15.29 6.91
N LEU A 10 11.73 15.71 6.58
CA LEU A 10 12.23 15.64 5.21
C LEU A 10 12.44 14.19 4.75
N GLY A 11 12.96 13.33 5.62
CA GLY A 11 13.11 11.90 5.34
C GLY A 11 11.78 11.22 4.99
N ILE A 12 10.70 11.59 5.68
CA ILE A 12 9.34 11.10 5.37
C ILE A 12 8.92 11.53 3.96
N VAL A 13 9.09 12.80 3.61
CA VAL A 13 8.70 13.33 2.29
C VAL A 13 9.51 12.66 1.18
N MET A 14 10.83 12.52 1.35
CA MET A 14 11.69 11.84 0.37
C MET A 14 11.28 10.39 0.17
N ARG A 15 10.95 9.68 1.26
CA ARG A 15 10.45 8.31 1.19
C ARG A 15 9.12 8.22 0.44
N MET A 16 8.16 9.11 0.73
CA MET A 16 6.87 9.13 0.03
C MET A 16 7.05 9.37 -1.48
N LEU A 17 7.99 10.26 -1.85
CA LEU A 17 8.31 10.50 -3.25
C LEU A 17 8.92 9.26 -3.91
N GLU A 18 9.89 8.62 -3.26
CA GLU A 18 10.51 7.38 -3.76
C GLU A 18 9.47 6.26 -3.94
N GLU A 19 8.61 6.04 -2.95
CA GLU A 19 7.52 5.05 -3.02
C GLU A 19 6.58 5.34 -4.19
N LYS A 20 6.25 6.62 -4.43
CA LYS A 20 5.41 6.99 -5.56
C LYS A 20 6.08 6.76 -6.92
N MET A 21 7.38 7.06 -7.04
CA MET A 21 8.13 6.79 -8.27
C MET A 21 8.17 5.30 -8.59
N ARG A 22 8.46 4.45 -7.59
CA ARG A 22 8.42 2.99 -7.74
C ARG A 22 7.05 2.48 -8.18
N ALA A 23 5.98 3.03 -7.63
CA ALA A 23 4.62 2.68 -8.03
C ALA A 23 4.31 3.06 -9.49
N ILE A 24 4.83 4.21 -9.95
CA ILE A 24 4.70 4.63 -11.35
C ILE A 24 5.51 3.68 -12.25
N GLU A 25 6.76 3.36 -11.90
CA GLU A 25 7.58 2.42 -12.68
C GLU A 25 6.93 1.05 -12.81
N ALA A 26 6.39 0.51 -11.71
CA ALA A 26 5.66 -0.76 -11.73
C ALA A 26 4.45 -0.69 -12.68
N ARG A 27 3.69 0.41 -12.66
CA ARG A 27 2.57 0.63 -13.60
C ARG A 27 3.04 0.78 -15.05
N LEU A 28 4.18 1.44 -15.31
CA LEU A 28 4.74 1.54 -16.66
C LEU A 28 5.27 0.21 -17.18
N ALA A 29 5.70 -0.69 -16.29
CA ALA A 29 6.13 -2.05 -16.64
C ALA A 29 4.95 -2.97 -16.95
N GLN A 30 3.80 -2.74 -16.30
CA GLN A 30 2.54 -3.45 -16.53
C GLN A 30 1.39 -2.46 -16.75
N PRO A 31 1.34 -1.83 -17.95
CA PRO A 31 0.44 -0.71 -18.22
C PRO A 31 -1.01 -1.15 -18.48
N GLU A 32 -1.25 -2.46 -18.60
CA GLU A 32 -2.57 -3.05 -18.74
C GLU A 32 -2.83 -4.03 -17.60
N GLU A 33 -4.04 -3.99 -17.05
CA GLU A 33 -4.45 -4.85 -15.94
C GLU A 33 -5.94 -5.15 -16.08
N ARG A 34 -6.32 -6.42 -15.96
CA ARG A 34 -7.73 -6.82 -15.91
C ARG A 34 -8.00 -7.54 -14.61
N ALA A 35 -8.71 -6.85 -13.71
CA ALA A 35 -9.16 -7.38 -12.43
C ALA A 35 -10.62 -7.85 -12.51
N LEU A 36 -11.16 -8.32 -11.37
CA LEU A 36 -12.54 -8.81 -11.29
C LEU A 36 -13.58 -7.69 -11.46
N THR A 37 -13.28 -6.49 -10.93
CA THR A 37 -14.22 -5.37 -10.88
C THR A 37 -13.75 -4.13 -11.63
N PHE A 38 -12.53 -4.14 -12.19
CA PHE A 38 -11.98 -3.02 -12.95
C PHE A 38 -11.00 -3.49 -14.03
N GLU A 39 -10.74 -2.61 -14.99
CA GLU A 39 -9.74 -2.77 -16.04
C GLU A 39 -8.92 -1.48 -16.13
N VAL A 40 -7.60 -1.62 -16.23
CA VAL A 40 -6.68 -0.53 -16.59
C VAL A 40 -6.22 -0.78 -18.00
N ARG A 41 -6.44 0.22 -18.86
CA ARG A 41 -5.96 0.22 -20.25
C ARG A 41 -4.75 1.12 -20.34
N ASN A 42 -3.79 0.73 -21.17
CA ASN A 42 -2.67 1.59 -21.49
C ASN A 42 -3.12 2.73 -22.41
N ASP A 43 -3.17 3.94 -21.87
CA ASP A 43 -3.47 5.17 -22.59
C ASP A 43 -2.21 6.02 -22.86
N LEU A 44 -1.02 5.50 -22.52
CA LEU A 44 0.26 6.19 -22.70
C LEU A 44 0.93 5.82 -24.01
N THR A 45 1.38 6.83 -24.75
CA THR A 45 2.22 6.62 -25.94
C THR A 45 3.63 6.19 -25.53
N PRO A 46 4.37 5.46 -26.39
CA PRO A 46 5.76 5.09 -26.12
C PRO A 46 6.66 6.30 -25.82
N ALA A 47 6.42 7.44 -26.49
CA ALA A 47 7.15 8.68 -26.25
C ALA A 47 6.89 9.22 -24.84
N MET A 48 5.64 9.20 -24.36
CA MET A 48 5.31 9.62 -23.00
C MET A 48 5.91 8.69 -21.95
N VAL A 49 5.89 7.38 -22.18
CA VAL A 49 6.54 6.40 -21.29
C VAL A 49 8.03 6.71 -21.14
N GLN A 50 8.70 7.03 -22.24
CA GLN A 50 10.12 7.38 -22.23
C GLN A 50 10.39 8.67 -21.43
N VAL A 51 9.59 9.72 -21.66
CA VAL A 51 9.67 10.98 -20.91
C VAL A 51 9.47 10.74 -19.41
N LEU A 52 8.48 9.91 -19.02
CA LEU A 52 8.23 9.61 -17.61
C LEU A 52 9.41 8.87 -16.97
N ARG A 53 10.02 7.91 -17.67
CA ARG A 53 11.20 7.19 -17.18
C ARG A 53 12.39 8.13 -16.93
N GLU A 54 12.67 9.02 -17.89
CA GLU A 54 13.73 10.02 -17.75
C GLU A 54 13.50 10.94 -16.54
N LYS A 55 12.26 11.36 -16.31
CA LYS A 55 11.91 12.18 -15.15
C LYS A 55 11.96 11.43 -13.82
N ILE A 56 11.62 10.15 -13.82
CA ILE A 56 11.78 9.29 -12.64
C ILE A 56 13.26 9.15 -12.28
N ASP A 57 14.14 8.95 -13.26
CA ASP A 57 15.58 8.87 -13.04
C ASP A 57 16.15 10.19 -12.48
N GLU A 58 15.74 11.34 -13.03
CA GLU A 58 16.10 12.66 -12.49
C GLU A 58 15.68 12.82 -11.02
N VAL A 59 14.48 12.36 -10.66
CA VAL A 59 13.98 12.38 -9.27
C VAL A 59 14.84 11.51 -8.37
N TYR A 60 15.19 10.29 -8.79
CA TYR A 60 16.04 9.40 -7.97
C TYR A 60 17.45 9.96 -7.76
N VAL A 61 18.03 10.62 -8.76
CA VAL A 61 19.31 11.32 -8.61
C VAL A 61 19.22 12.40 -7.54
N LEU A 62 18.16 13.22 -7.57
CA LEU A 62 17.95 14.29 -6.60
C LEU A 62 17.69 13.75 -5.18
N ILE A 63 16.85 12.72 -5.03
CA ILE A 63 16.58 12.08 -3.73
C ILE A 63 17.89 11.54 -3.13
N ARG A 64 18.71 10.85 -3.93
CA ARG A 64 20.00 10.31 -3.49
C ARG A 64 20.94 11.41 -3.02
N ALA A 65 21.08 12.48 -3.82
CA ALA A 65 21.92 13.62 -3.47
C ALA A 65 21.47 14.30 -2.17
N LEU A 66 20.16 14.49 -1.98
CA LEU A 66 19.60 15.08 -0.75
C LEU A 66 19.79 14.17 0.46
N ARG A 67 19.53 12.86 0.30
CA ARG A 67 19.75 11.87 1.35
C ARG A 67 21.19 11.88 1.83
N ASP A 68 22.14 11.85 0.90
CA ASP A 68 23.57 11.77 1.21
C ASP A 68 24.07 13.09 1.82
N ARG A 69 23.71 14.24 1.24
CA ARG A 69 24.11 15.56 1.74
C ARG A 69 23.54 15.89 3.11
N LEU A 70 22.31 15.45 3.37
CA LEU A 70 21.60 15.77 4.61
C LEU A 70 21.64 14.63 5.61
N ALA A 71 22.32 13.51 5.33
CA ALA A 71 22.35 12.29 6.14
C ALA A 71 20.95 11.89 6.65
N LEU A 72 20.02 11.73 5.70
CA LEU A 72 18.67 11.27 6.01
C LEU A 72 18.70 9.77 6.33
N PRO A 73 18.13 9.32 7.46
CA PRO A 73 18.20 7.93 7.86
C PRO A 73 17.36 7.04 6.92
N PRO A 74 17.84 5.84 6.56
CA PRO A 74 17.01 4.85 5.90
C PRO A 74 15.91 4.36 6.84
N THR A 75 14.72 4.08 6.31
CA THR A 75 13.63 3.47 7.08
C THR A 75 13.51 2.00 6.71
N VAL A 76 13.50 1.13 7.71
CA VAL A 76 13.21 -0.29 7.52
C VAL A 76 11.71 -0.51 7.67
N LYS A 77 11.07 -1.02 6.62
CA LYS A 77 9.68 -1.48 6.68
C LYS A 77 9.63 -2.99 6.81
N SER A 78 8.64 -3.50 7.54
CA SER A 78 8.31 -4.93 7.52
C SER A 78 7.55 -5.20 6.23
N ALA A 79 7.99 -6.23 5.48
CA ALA A 79 7.34 -6.64 4.24
C ALA A 79 5.88 -7.05 4.47
N SER A 80 5.60 -7.74 5.59
CA SER A 80 4.23 -8.13 5.95
C SER A 80 3.33 -6.93 6.24
N ARG A 81 3.83 -5.92 6.95
CA ARG A 81 3.08 -4.67 7.16
C ARG A 81 2.89 -3.92 5.86
N ASP A 82 3.91 -3.82 5.02
CA ASP A 82 3.80 -3.10 3.74
C ASP A 82 2.80 -3.77 2.79
N ALA A 83 2.85 -5.10 2.67
CA ALA A 83 1.95 -5.88 1.80
C ALA A 83 0.47 -5.81 2.23
N LEU A 84 0.19 -5.70 3.53
CA LEU A 84 -1.17 -5.67 4.07
C LEU A 84 -1.62 -4.27 4.51
N THR A 85 -0.78 -3.25 4.31
CA THR A 85 -1.15 -1.87 4.62
C THR A 85 -2.40 -1.51 3.82
N GLY A 86 -3.45 -1.05 4.52
CA GLY A 86 -4.73 -0.65 3.91
C GLY A 86 -5.83 -1.72 3.96
N LEU A 87 -5.53 -2.96 4.36
CA LEU A 87 -6.53 -4.02 4.45
C LEU A 87 -7.62 -3.71 5.50
N MET A 88 -7.23 -3.28 6.69
CA MET A 88 -8.20 -2.98 7.76
C MET A 88 -9.07 -1.73 7.50
N PRO A 89 -8.55 -0.63 6.90
CA PRO A 89 -9.41 0.43 6.39
C PRO A 89 -10.47 -0.07 5.39
N LEU A 90 -10.11 -1.00 4.50
CA LEU A 90 -11.07 -1.60 3.56
C LEU A 90 -12.10 -2.48 4.27
N TRP A 91 -11.70 -3.21 5.31
CA TRP A 91 -12.63 -3.97 6.15
C TRP A 91 -13.73 -3.07 6.74
N VAL A 92 -13.37 -1.88 7.24
CA VAL A 92 -14.36 -0.91 7.76
C VAL A 92 -15.34 -0.49 6.66
N VAL A 93 -14.84 -0.14 5.48
CA VAL A 93 -15.69 0.25 4.33
C VAL A 93 -16.59 -0.90 3.88
N LEU A 94 -16.09 -2.13 3.93
CA LEU A 94 -16.84 -3.32 3.57
C LEU A 94 -18.02 -3.55 4.54
N GLN A 95 -17.81 -3.36 5.84
CA GLN A 95 -18.87 -3.43 6.85
C GLN A 95 -19.91 -2.29 6.70
N GLU A 96 -19.55 -1.20 6.04
CA GLU A 96 -20.48 -0.12 5.66
C GLU A 96 -21.34 -0.43 4.43
N SER A 97 -21.12 -1.58 3.79
CA SER A 97 -21.72 -1.94 2.50
C SER A 97 -22.84 -3.00 2.62
N THR A 98 -23.36 -3.25 3.83
CA THR A 98 -24.48 -4.18 4.04
C THR A 98 -25.79 -3.67 3.44
N SER A 99 -26.72 -4.59 3.18
CA SER A 99 -28.06 -4.29 2.65
C SER A 99 -28.80 -3.24 3.49
N GLU A 100 -28.67 -3.29 4.81
CA GLU A 100 -29.20 -2.31 5.74
C GLU A 100 -28.64 -0.91 5.49
N ARG A 101 -27.32 -0.78 5.34
CA ARG A 101 -26.69 0.52 5.12
C ARG A 101 -26.94 1.06 3.73
N LEU A 102 -27.08 0.19 2.73
CA LEU A 102 -27.42 0.60 1.37
C LEU A 102 -28.79 1.29 1.27
N ARG A 103 -29.71 1.05 2.23
CA ARG A 103 -31.00 1.77 2.29
C ARG A 103 -30.85 3.30 2.38
N ARG A 104 -29.68 3.80 2.85
CA ARG A 104 -29.39 5.25 2.85
C ARG A 104 -29.28 5.85 1.45
N TYR A 105 -29.13 5.02 0.42
CA TYR A 105 -29.02 5.42 -0.98
C TYR A 105 -30.29 5.17 -1.79
N GLY A 106 -31.37 4.66 -1.16
CA GLY A 106 -32.63 4.38 -1.82
C GLY A 106 -33.28 3.10 -1.31
N GLU A 107 -34.42 2.75 -1.90
CA GLU A 107 -35.08 1.47 -1.60
C GLU A 107 -34.20 0.30 -2.03
N VAL A 108 -34.07 -0.69 -1.14
CA VAL A 108 -33.28 -1.90 -1.36
C VAL A 108 -34.24 -3.09 -1.44
N ASP A 109 -34.12 -3.89 -2.49
CA ASP A 109 -34.89 -5.13 -2.63
C ASP A 109 -34.68 -6.03 -1.39
N PRO A 110 -35.75 -6.46 -0.70
CA PRO A 110 -35.64 -7.30 0.49
C PRO A 110 -34.83 -8.59 0.27
N SER A 111 -34.81 -9.13 -0.96
CA SER A 111 -34.03 -10.32 -1.31
C SER A 111 -32.52 -10.07 -1.36
N LEU A 112 -32.07 -8.81 -1.50
CA LEU A 112 -30.65 -8.47 -1.59
C LEU A 112 -29.89 -8.87 -0.33
N ALA A 113 -30.51 -8.76 0.85
CA ALA A 113 -29.89 -9.12 2.13
C ALA A 113 -29.40 -10.58 2.13
N HIS A 114 -30.18 -11.49 1.54
CA HIS A 114 -29.85 -12.92 1.49
C HIS A 114 -28.65 -13.24 0.59
N VAL A 115 -28.36 -12.38 -0.39
CA VAL A 115 -27.24 -12.55 -1.32
C VAL A 115 -26.03 -11.74 -0.87
N LEU A 116 -26.21 -10.48 -0.49
CA LEU A 116 -25.12 -9.56 -0.22
C LEU A 116 -24.48 -9.82 1.13
N ASP A 117 -25.27 -9.85 2.21
CA ASP A 117 -24.74 -9.79 3.57
C ASP A 117 -23.85 -10.99 3.93
N PRO A 118 -24.20 -12.25 3.57
CA PRO A 118 -23.30 -13.39 3.80
C PRO A 118 -21.96 -13.29 3.08
N ASN A 119 -21.93 -12.66 1.89
CA ASN A 119 -20.71 -12.46 1.12
C ASN A 119 -19.85 -11.32 1.71
N ILE A 120 -20.48 -10.24 2.16
CA ILE A 120 -19.81 -9.16 2.90
C ILE A 120 -19.16 -9.73 4.17
N ASP A 121 -19.87 -10.56 4.92
CA ASP A 121 -19.34 -11.24 6.12
C ASP A 121 -18.18 -12.18 5.78
N ALA A 122 -18.29 -12.95 4.69
CA ALA A 122 -17.23 -13.84 4.26
C ALA A 122 -15.95 -13.08 3.87
N LEU A 123 -16.07 -12.01 3.09
CA LEU A 123 -14.96 -11.14 2.72
C LEU A 123 -14.32 -10.49 3.96
N ALA A 124 -15.14 -10.03 4.91
CA ALA A 124 -14.68 -9.43 6.15
C ALA A 124 -13.89 -10.42 7.01
N ARG A 125 -14.34 -11.68 7.11
CA ARG A 125 -13.60 -12.75 7.82
C ARG A 125 -12.24 -13.01 7.18
N LEU A 126 -12.19 -13.15 5.85
CA LEU A 126 -10.93 -13.38 5.12
C LEU A 126 -9.92 -12.25 5.33
N MET A 127 -10.38 -10.99 5.35
CA MET A 127 -9.50 -9.84 5.63
C MET A 127 -8.87 -9.91 7.04
N VAL A 128 -9.64 -10.34 8.05
CA VAL A 128 -9.13 -10.52 9.41
C VAL A 128 -8.14 -11.68 9.49
N GLU A 129 -8.46 -12.82 8.87
CA GLU A 129 -7.57 -13.98 8.82
C GLU A 129 -6.21 -13.65 8.18
N MET A 130 -6.20 -12.82 7.12
CA MET A 130 -4.98 -12.34 6.48
C MET A 130 -4.16 -11.41 7.39
N ASP A 131 -4.80 -10.49 8.12
CA ASP A 131 -4.12 -9.61 9.08
C ASP A 131 -3.50 -10.42 10.24
N ASP A 132 -4.25 -11.38 10.78
CA ASP A 132 -3.79 -12.26 11.85
C ASP A 132 -2.62 -13.15 11.41
N ALA A 133 -2.66 -13.70 10.19
CA ALA A 133 -1.57 -14.49 9.63
C ALA A 133 -0.27 -13.67 9.56
N ALA A 134 -0.34 -12.42 9.08
CA ALA A 134 0.85 -11.56 8.99
C ALA A 134 1.39 -11.08 10.34
N ARG A 135 0.52 -10.86 11.32
CA ARG A 135 0.96 -10.54 12.69
C ARG A 135 1.65 -11.72 13.34
N SER A 136 1.12 -12.92 13.15
CA SER A 136 1.68 -14.16 13.70
C SER A 136 3.08 -14.44 13.16
N ASP A 137 3.29 -14.28 11.85
CA ASP A 137 4.60 -14.43 11.22
C ASP A 137 5.62 -13.39 11.73
N ALA A 138 5.19 -12.13 11.87
CA ALA A 138 6.03 -11.06 12.43
C ALA A 138 6.46 -11.35 13.89
N GLN A 139 5.60 -11.99 14.70
CA GLN A 139 5.93 -12.38 16.08
C GLN A 139 6.93 -13.53 16.12
N VAL A 140 6.79 -14.54 15.25
CA VAL A 140 7.73 -15.67 15.14
C VAL A 140 9.13 -15.17 14.73
N MET A 141 9.22 -14.26 13.75
CA MET A 141 10.49 -13.64 13.36
C MET A 141 11.11 -12.80 14.48
N SER A 142 10.30 -12.08 15.27
CA SER A 142 10.78 -11.32 16.43
C SER A 142 11.27 -12.23 17.57
N ALA A 143 10.63 -13.37 17.81
CA ALA A 143 11.02 -14.33 18.84
C ALA A 143 12.33 -15.06 18.48
N ASN A 144 12.55 -15.33 17.20
CA ASN A 144 13.79 -15.95 16.71
C ASN A 144 14.98 -14.97 16.59
N GLY A 145 14.72 -13.66 16.70
CA GLY A 145 15.73 -12.59 16.59
C GLY A 145 16.57 -12.33 17.87
N VAL A 146 16.31 -13.01 18.98
CA VAL A 146 17.11 -12.90 20.22
C VAL A 146 18.07 -14.07 20.35
N LYS A 147 19.02 -14.17 19.43
CA LYS A 147 20.34 -14.79 19.69
C LYS A 147 21.43 -13.86 19.16
N LYS A 148 21.70 -12.79 19.91
CA LYS A 148 23.03 -12.15 19.89
C LYS A 148 24.04 -13.15 20.47
N GLY A 149 25.12 -13.40 19.74
CA GLY A 149 26.12 -14.43 20.03
C GLY A 149 27.00 -14.16 21.25
N PRO A 150 27.98 -15.05 21.47
CA PRO A 150 29.38 -14.63 21.63
C PRO A 150 30.26 -15.43 20.64
N ALA A 151 31.42 -14.97 20.15
CA ALA A 151 32.28 -13.84 20.44
C ALA A 151 32.99 -13.41 19.15
#